data_AF-R8X170-F1
#
_entry.id   AF-R8X170-F1
#
_cell.length_a   1.000
_cell.length_b   1.000
_cell.length_c   1.000
_cell.angle_alpha   90.00
_cell.angle_beta   90.00
_cell.angle_gamma   90.00
#
_symmetry.space_group_name_H-M   'P 1'
#
loop_
_entity.id
_entity.type
_entity.pdbx_description
1 polymer ?
#
loop_
_entity_poly.entity_id
_entity_poly.type
_entity_poly.pdbx_seq_one_letter_code
_entity_poly.pdbx_strand_id
1 'polypeptide(L)'
;MWPEVQLLALRETGTIGDVIEFIRAQRKPRLPDKVEQFEQELLHFDRTADVEMPRRLKELEKLKNIPYSEIRSLRRYLDGFSPFETKHGVKGAEFENVLVVVGRGWNQYNFGEMLEFAVAQTIPVDKQDSFERNRNLFYVACSRPQKCLAILLTHALSPAAQTTLGNWFGVETIIPAP
;
A
#
# COMPACT_ATOMS: atom_id res chain seq x y z
N MET A 1 -5.41 1.38 -37.03
CA MET A 1 -5.86 1.41 -35.62
C MET A 1 -5.21 2.63 -34.98
N TRP A 2 -5.96 3.45 -34.24
CA TRP A 2 -5.46 4.73 -33.73
C TRP A 2 -4.36 4.50 -32.66
N PRO A 3 -3.30 5.31 -32.58
CA PRO A 3 -2.19 5.12 -31.64
C PRO A 3 -2.62 4.98 -30.17
N GLU A 4 -3.70 5.67 -29.78
CA GLU A 4 -4.26 5.61 -28.43
C GLU A 4 -4.83 4.23 -28.08
N VAL A 5 -5.53 3.59 -29.03
CA VAL A 5 -6.10 2.25 -28.84
C VAL A 5 -5.00 1.21 -28.68
N GLN A 6 -3.91 1.37 -29.44
CA GLN A 6 -2.76 0.48 -29.35
C GLN A 6 -2.01 0.65 -28.02
N LEU A 7 -1.81 1.89 -27.56
CA LEU A 7 -1.21 2.14 -26.25
C LEU A 7 -2.05 1.55 -25.12
N LEU A 8 -3.39 1.68 -25.18
CA LEU A 8 -4.27 1.08 -24.19
C LEU A 8 -4.16 -0.44 -24.18
N ALA A 9 -4.13 -1.09 -25.34
CA ALA A 9 -3.93 -2.54 -25.43
C ALA A 9 -2.56 -2.96 -24.84
N LEU A 10 -1.47 -2.27 -25.18
CA LEU A 10 -0.14 -2.54 -24.63
C LEU A 10 -0.06 -2.36 -23.12
N ARG A 11 -0.81 -1.40 -22.56
CA ARG A 11 -0.88 -1.22 -21.09
C ARG A 11 -1.64 -2.32 -20.38
N GLU A 12 -2.46 -3.11 -21.08
CA GLU A 12 -3.19 -4.25 -20.54
C GLU A 12 -2.41 -5.56 -20.68
N THR A 13 -1.80 -5.81 -21.84
CA THR A 13 -1.22 -7.12 -22.18
C THR A 13 0.29 -7.12 -22.41
N GLY A 14 0.89 -5.94 -22.60
CA GLY A 14 2.31 -5.80 -22.91
C GLY A 14 3.19 -5.63 -21.67
N THR A 15 4.48 -5.49 -21.94
CA THR A 15 5.54 -5.26 -20.95
C THR A 15 5.88 -3.78 -20.84
N ILE A 16 6.71 -3.43 -19.85
CA ILE A 16 7.32 -2.10 -19.74
C ILE A 16 8.11 -1.77 -21.01
N GLY A 17 8.84 -2.73 -21.56
CA GLY A 17 9.59 -2.58 -22.82
C GLY A 17 8.68 -2.17 -23.98
N ASP A 18 7.58 -2.89 -24.18
CA ASP A 18 6.64 -2.65 -25.28
C ASP A 18 6.03 -1.25 -25.24
N VAL A 19 5.66 -0.78 -24.03
CA VAL A 19 5.09 0.56 -23.84
C VAL A 19 6.13 1.65 -24.09
N ILE A 20 7.35 1.47 -23.58
CA ILE A 20 8.44 2.43 -23.79
C ILE A 20 8.82 2.51 -25.26
N GLU A 21 8.92 1.38 -25.95
CA GLU A 21 9.21 1.32 -27.39
C GLU A 21 8.11 1.98 -28.21
N PHE A 22 6.84 1.72 -27.87
CA PHE A 22 5.70 2.39 -28.51
C PHE A 22 5.77 3.92 -28.35
N ILE A 23 5.99 4.41 -27.13
CA ILE A 23 6.10 5.86 -26.86
C ILE A 23 7.28 6.46 -27.64
N ARG A 24 8.43 5.77 -27.65
CA ARG A 24 9.64 6.21 -28.36
C ARG A 24 9.42 6.29 -29.87
N ALA A 25 8.72 5.32 -30.46
CA ALA A 25 8.37 5.30 -31.87
C ALA A 25 7.41 6.44 -32.25
N GLN A 26 6.43 6.74 -31.40
CA GLN A 26 5.47 7.83 -31.64
C GLN A 26 6.05 9.23 -31.36
N ARG A 27 7.15 9.32 -30.59
CA ARG A 27 7.78 10.57 -30.10
C ARG A 27 6.81 11.51 -29.37
N LYS A 28 5.68 10.98 -28.88
CA LYS A 28 4.60 11.72 -28.20
C LYS A 28 4.01 10.86 -27.08
N PRO A 29 4.24 11.20 -25.79
CA PRO A 29 5.21 12.19 -25.32
C PRO A 29 6.65 11.79 -25.66
N ARG A 30 7.59 12.75 -25.66
CA ARG A 30 9.01 12.40 -25.70
C ARG A 30 9.40 11.69 -24.41
N LEU A 31 10.24 10.66 -24.52
CA LEU A 31 10.88 10.08 -23.35
C LEU A 31 11.81 11.12 -22.70
N PRO A 32 11.93 11.13 -21.36
CA PRO A 32 12.95 11.92 -20.69
C PRO A 32 14.35 11.54 -21.19
N ASP A 33 15.25 12.52 -21.34
CA ASP A 33 16.58 12.33 -21.95
C ASP A 33 17.37 11.18 -21.29
N LYS A 34 17.29 11.05 -19.96
CA LYS A 34 17.96 9.95 -19.23
C LYS A 34 17.42 8.58 -19.63
N VAL A 35 16.11 8.46 -19.83
CA VAL A 35 15.48 7.19 -20.24
C VAL A 35 15.91 6.87 -21.67
N GLU A 36 15.88 7.85 -22.57
CA GLU A 36 16.37 7.67 -23.94
C GLU A 36 17.85 7.25 -23.97
N GLN A 37 18.70 7.87 -23.14
CA GLN A 37 20.11 7.48 -23.04
C GLN A 37 20.28 6.00 -22.64
N PHE A 38 19.56 5.51 -21.62
CA PHE A 38 19.69 4.10 -21.23
C PHE A 38 19.09 3.14 -22.25
N GLU A 39 18.01 3.53 -22.91
CA GLU A 39 17.43 2.77 -24.01
C GLU A 39 18.42 2.63 -25.18
N GLN A 40 19.12 3.72 -25.53
CA GLN A 40 20.16 3.69 -26.56
C GLN A 40 21.37 2.86 -26.12
N GLU A 41 21.82 3.00 -24.88
CA GLU A 41 22.94 2.25 -24.32
C GLU A 41 22.66 0.74 -24.32
N LEU A 42 21.46 0.32 -23.91
CA LEU A 42 21.04 -1.09 -23.91
C LEU A 42 20.91 -1.67 -25.33
N LEU A 43 20.44 -0.86 -26.29
CA LEU A 43 20.33 -1.27 -27.69
C LEU A 43 21.68 -1.44 -28.38
N HIS A 44 22.64 -0.55 -28.09
CA HIS A 44 23.98 -0.57 -28.68
C HIS A 44 24.98 -1.43 -27.90
N PHE A 45 24.57 -2.00 -26.76
CA PHE A 45 25.43 -2.89 -26.00
C PHE A 45 25.72 -4.17 -26.81
N ASP A 46 26.99 -4.34 -27.17
CA ASP A 46 27.47 -5.53 -27.85
C ASP A 46 27.51 -6.72 -26.89
N ARG A 47 26.51 -7.60 -27.01
CA ARG A 47 26.40 -8.83 -26.22
C ARG A 47 27.36 -9.93 -26.68
N THR A 48 28.04 -9.75 -27.82
CA THR A 48 28.98 -10.71 -28.40
C THR A 48 30.42 -10.42 -28.03
N ALA A 49 30.70 -9.19 -27.60
CA ALA A 49 31.96 -8.86 -26.96
C ALA A 49 32.11 -9.67 -25.66
N ASP A 50 33.32 -10.14 -25.37
CA ASP A 50 33.67 -10.81 -24.11
C ASP A 50 33.78 -9.80 -22.95
N VAL A 51 32.78 -8.92 -22.85
CA VAL A 51 32.68 -7.84 -21.87
C VAL A 51 31.42 -8.06 -21.07
N GLU A 52 31.56 -8.14 -19.75
CA GLU A 52 30.41 -8.30 -18.87
C GLU A 52 29.50 -7.07 -18.95
N MET A 53 28.20 -7.31 -19.19
CA MET A 53 27.22 -6.25 -19.21
C MET A 53 27.17 -5.50 -17.86
N PRO A 54 27.23 -4.15 -17.87
CA PRO A 54 27.07 -3.36 -16.66
C PRO A 54 25.79 -3.71 -15.92
N ARG A 55 25.87 -3.80 -14.59
CA ARG A 55 24.74 -4.16 -13.71
C ARG A 55 23.47 -3.39 -14.03
N ARG A 56 23.60 -2.09 -14.30
CA ARG A 56 22.47 -1.20 -14.63
C ARG A 56 21.73 -1.63 -15.89
N LEU A 57 22.44 -2.03 -16.95
CA LEU A 57 21.82 -2.48 -18.19
C LEU A 57 21.12 -3.84 -18.00
N LYS A 58 21.72 -4.73 -17.20
CA LYS A 58 21.07 -5.99 -16.78
C LYS A 58 19.78 -5.72 -16.01
N GLU A 59 19.78 -4.75 -15.09
CA GLU A 59 18.59 -4.34 -14.34
C GLU A 59 17.52 -3.72 -15.24
N LEU A 60 17.92 -2.87 -16.20
CA LEU A 60 17.00 -2.28 -17.18
C LEU A 60 16.37 -3.34 -18.09
N GLU A 61 17.15 -4.30 -18.58
CA GLU A 61 16.65 -5.40 -19.41
C GLU A 61 15.62 -6.23 -18.64
N LYS A 62 15.91 -6.56 -17.38
CA LYS A 62 14.94 -7.24 -16.49
C LYS A 62 13.68 -6.41 -16.29
N LEU A 63 13.81 -5.11 -16.03
CA LEU A 63 12.68 -4.20 -15.86
C LEU A 63 11.79 -4.17 -17.10
N LYS A 64 12.38 -4.09 -18.30
CA LYS A 64 11.63 -4.07 -19.57
C LYS A 64 10.79 -5.32 -19.78
N ASN A 65 11.19 -6.47 -19.25
CA ASN A 65 10.45 -7.73 -19.35
C ASN A 65 9.28 -7.86 -18.35
N ILE A 66 9.11 -6.91 -17.43
CA ILE A 66 8.01 -6.93 -16.46
C ILE A 66 6.69 -6.53 -17.16
N PRO A 67 5.56 -7.21 -16.88
CA PRO A 67 4.24 -6.79 -17.36
C PRO A 67 3.92 -5.34 -16.98
N TYR A 68 3.36 -4.56 -17.91
CA TYR A 68 2.99 -3.16 -17.64
C TYR A 68 1.87 -3.04 -16.58
N SER A 69 1.11 -4.11 -16.35
CA SER A 69 0.14 -4.22 -15.26
C SER A 69 0.76 -3.95 -13.88
N GLU A 70 2.04 -4.27 -13.66
CA GLU A 70 2.74 -3.97 -12.41
C GLU A 70 2.93 -2.46 -12.20
N ILE A 71 3.25 -1.71 -13.26
CA ILE A 71 3.33 -0.24 -13.20
C ILE A 71 1.95 0.36 -12.91
N ARG A 72 0.87 -0.22 -13.46
CA ARG A 72 -0.49 0.21 -13.17
C ARG A 72 -0.88 -0.10 -11.72
N SER A 73 -0.50 -1.26 -11.20
CA SER A 73 -0.70 -1.63 -9.80
C SER A 73 0.07 -0.69 -8.87
N LEU A 74 1.34 -0.41 -9.17
CA LEU A 74 2.14 0.56 -8.44
C LEU A 74 1.51 1.96 -8.49
N ARG A 75 1.02 2.40 -9.65
CA ARG A 75 0.37 3.70 -9.79
C ARG A 75 -0.91 3.77 -8.95
N ARG A 76 -1.76 2.74 -9.00
CA ARG A 76 -2.95 2.64 -8.13
C ARG A 76 -2.57 2.68 -6.66
N TYR A 77 -1.48 2.02 -6.27
CA TYR A 77 -0.98 2.07 -4.91
C TYR A 77 -0.55 3.47 -4.50
N LEU A 78 0.23 4.16 -5.34
CA LEU A 78 0.72 5.52 -5.07
C LEU A 78 -0.40 6.58 -5.09
N ASP A 79 -1.44 6.38 -5.90
CA ASP A 79 -2.60 7.26 -5.98
C ASP A 79 -3.63 7.03 -4.85
N GLY A 80 -3.33 6.20 -3.85
CA GLY A 80 -4.23 5.91 -2.72
C GLY A 80 -5.41 5.00 -3.06
N PHE A 81 -5.41 4.37 -4.25
CA PHE A 81 -6.38 3.35 -4.65
C PHE A 81 -5.95 1.94 -4.24
N SER A 82 -4.93 1.81 -3.37
CA SER A 82 -4.65 0.54 -2.72
C SER A 82 -5.69 0.28 -1.63
N PRO A 83 -6.31 -0.91 -1.59
CA PRO A 83 -7.12 -1.33 -0.44
C PRO A 83 -6.29 -1.54 0.84
N PHE A 84 -4.96 -1.38 0.77
CA PHE A 84 -4.03 -1.54 1.90
C PHE A 84 -3.02 -0.40 1.94
N GLU A 85 -3.01 0.40 3.02
CA GLU A 85 -1.97 1.40 3.29
C GLU A 85 -1.31 1.16 4.65
N THR A 86 0.03 1.24 4.68
CA THR A 86 0.80 1.24 5.93
C THR A 86 1.19 2.66 6.33
N LYS A 87 0.36 3.23 7.19
CA LYS A 87 0.61 4.20 8.28
C LYS A 87 1.61 5.39 8.17
N HIS A 88 2.18 5.74 7.03
CA HIS A 88 2.94 6.99 6.88
C HIS A 88 2.38 7.94 5.79
N GLY A 89 1.42 7.49 4.97
CA GLY A 89 0.76 8.31 3.93
C GLY A 89 -0.61 8.90 4.32
N VAL A 90 -1.20 8.48 5.45
CA VAL A 90 -2.64 8.66 5.73
C VAL A 90 -3.01 9.91 6.54
N LYS A 91 -2.07 10.83 6.80
CA LYS A 91 -2.39 12.04 7.58
C LYS A 91 -3.16 13.05 6.71
N GLY A 92 -4.48 12.87 6.64
CA GLY A 92 -5.42 13.77 5.96
C GLY A 92 -6.25 13.12 4.85
N ALA A 93 -5.98 11.86 4.50
CA ALA A 93 -6.84 11.10 3.60
C ALA A 93 -8.06 10.54 4.34
N GLU A 94 -9.21 10.55 3.68
CA GLU A 94 -10.49 9.97 4.11
C GLU A 94 -10.98 8.99 3.04
N PHE A 95 -11.63 7.92 3.45
CA PHE A 95 -12.13 6.87 2.55
C PHE A 95 -13.61 6.62 2.82
N GLU A 96 -14.39 6.25 1.79
CA GLU A 96 -15.83 6.03 1.95
C GLU A 96 -16.12 4.87 2.93
N ASN A 97 -15.41 3.75 2.78
CA ASN A 97 -15.55 2.56 3.62
C ASN A 97 -14.15 2.09 4.06
N VAL A 98 -13.97 1.82 5.35
CA VAL A 98 -12.67 1.39 5.93
C VAL A 98 -12.83 0.09 6.70
N LEU A 99 -11.97 -0.88 6.42
CA LEU A 99 -11.75 -2.07 7.24
C LEU A 99 -10.42 -1.94 7.98
N VAL A 100 -10.47 -1.87 9.31
CA VAL A 100 -9.29 -1.87 10.18
C VAL A 100 -9.02 -3.30 10.63
N VAL A 101 -7.92 -3.90 10.21
CA VAL A 101 -7.49 -5.23 10.66
C VAL A 101 -6.47 -5.11 11.78
N VAL A 102 -6.84 -5.58 12.97
CA VAL A 102 -6.03 -5.53 14.18
C VAL A 102 -5.47 -6.91 14.50
N GLY A 103 -4.24 -7.15 14.05
CA GLY A 103 -3.49 -8.38 14.29
C GLY A 103 -2.43 -8.29 15.39
N ARG A 104 -1.78 -9.42 15.68
CA ARG A 104 -0.57 -9.49 16.50
C ARG A 104 0.68 -9.44 15.61
N GLY A 105 1.86 -9.25 16.22
CA GLY A 105 3.16 -9.25 15.52
C GLY A 105 3.87 -7.90 15.43
N TRP A 106 3.28 -6.84 16.00
CA TRP A 106 3.89 -5.52 16.10
C TRP A 106 4.39 -5.28 17.52
N ASN A 107 5.71 -5.31 17.73
CA ASN A 107 6.30 -5.24 19.08
C ASN A 107 5.99 -3.94 19.86
N GLN A 108 5.50 -2.89 19.18
CA GLN A 108 5.21 -1.60 19.80
C GLN A 108 3.72 -1.35 20.05
N TYR A 109 2.82 -2.25 19.63
CA TYR A 109 1.38 -2.03 19.70
C TYR A 109 0.65 -3.24 20.29
N ASN A 110 -0.21 -2.97 21.26
CA ASN A 110 -1.09 -3.93 21.90
C ASN A 110 -2.46 -3.29 22.11
N PHE A 111 -3.34 -3.46 21.12
CA PHE A 111 -4.69 -2.89 21.16
C PHE A 111 -5.60 -3.59 22.16
N GLY A 112 -5.39 -4.89 22.43
CA GLY A 112 -6.15 -5.61 23.46
C GLY A 112 -5.93 -5.00 24.84
N GLU A 113 -4.67 -4.81 25.23
CA GLU A 113 -4.30 -4.16 26.50
C GLU A 113 -4.77 -2.68 26.54
N MET A 114 -4.69 -1.96 25.42
CA MET A 114 -5.22 -0.60 25.34
C MET A 114 -6.74 -0.57 25.58
N LEU A 115 -7.50 -1.48 24.96
CA LEU A 115 -8.94 -1.58 25.16
C LEU A 115 -9.28 -1.98 26.60
N GLU A 116 -8.50 -2.84 27.24
CA GLU A 116 -8.67 -3.18 28.67
C GLU A 116 -8.52 -1.96 29.56
N PHE A 117 -7.46 -1.17 29.34
CA PHE A 117 -7.20 0.02 30.13
C PHE A 117 -8.16 1.18 29.86
N ALA A 118 -8.82 1.21 28.70
CA ALA A 118 -9.75 2.27 28.35
C ALA A 118 -11.00 2.34 29.25
N VAL A 119 -11.38 1.22 29.87
CA VAL A 119 -12.46 1.16 30.89
C VAL A 119 -11.93 1.09 32.32
N ALA A 120 -10.62 1.01 32.50
CA ALA A 120 -10.01 1.02 33.83
C ALA A 120 -10.08 2.42 34.46
N GLN A 121 -10.24 2.48 35.78
CA GLN A 121 -10.27 3.76 36.50
C GLN A 121 -8.91 4.46 36.49
N THR A 122 -7.81 3.69 36.41
CA THR A 122 -6.44 4.19 36.42
C THR A 122 -5.56 3.35 35.51
N ILE A 123 -4.73 4.01 34.72
CA ILE A 123 -3.72 3.39 33.85
C ILE A 123 -2.40 3.32 34.64
N PRO A 124 -1.70 2.17 34.68
CA PRO A 124 -0.39 2.08 35.31
C PRO A 124 0.60 3.10 34.73
N VAL A 125 1.41 3.73 35.60
CA VAL A 125 2.34 4.81 35.20
C VAL A 125 3.34 4.34 34.14
N ASP A 126 3.82 3.10 34.22
CA ASP A 126 4.73 2.48 33.27
C ASP A 126 4.08 2.12 31.91
N LYS A 127 2.74 2.17 31.84
CA LYS A 127 1.95 1.84 30.65
C LYS A 127 1.35 3.04 29.95
N GLN A 128 1.49 4.24 30.52
CA GLN A 128 0.84 5.46 30.00
C GLN A 128 1.29 5.79 28.55
N ASP A 129 2.60 5.78 28.28
CA ASP A 129 3.13 6.03 26.93
C ASP A 129 2.67 5.00 25.90
N SER A 130 2.58 3.73 26.31
CA SER A 130 2.09 2.65 25.45
C SER A 130 0.61 2.85 25.16
N PHE A 131 -0.19 3.11 26.20
CA PHE A 131 -1.61 3.36 26.08
C PHE A 131 -1.89 4.53 25.13
N GLU A 132 -1.23 5.68 25.33
CA GLU A 132 -1.43 6.87 24.49
C GLU A 132 -1.07 6.60 23.03
N ARG A 133 0.04 5.90 22.77
CA ARG A 133 0.47 5.54 21.42
C ARG A 133 -0.53 4.62 20.71
N ASN A 134 -1.02 3.60 21.42
CA ASN A 134 -2.03 2.66 20.92
C ASN A 134 -3.38 3.35 20.69
N ARG A 135 -3.83 4.16 21.66
CA ARG A 135 -5.06 4.95 21.58
C ARG A 135 -5.03 5.93 20.41
N ASN A 136 -3.94 6.69 20.26
CA ASN A 136 -3.82 7.68 19.19
C ASN A 136 -3.82 7.01 17.82
N LEU A 137 -3.14 5.85 17.67
CA LEU A 137 -3.24 5.05 16.45
C LEU A 137 -4.67 4.59 16.20
N PHE A 138 -5.29 3.95 17.19
CA PHE A 138 -6.64 3.41 17.07
C PHE A 138 -7.64 4.50 16.67
N TYR A 139 -7.56 5.67 17.30
CA TYR A 139 -8.34 6.86 16.96
C TYR A 139 -8.13 7.31 15.52
N VAL A 140 -6.87 7.39 15.06
CA VAL A 140 -6.58 7.75 13.66
C VAL A 140 -7.21 6.75 12.70
N ALA A 141 -7.09 5.45 12.95
CA ALA A 141 -7.67 4.41 12.10
C ALA A 141 -9.20 4.49 12.06
N CYS A 142 -9.85 4.67 13.22
CA CYS A 142 -11.30 4.76 13.33
C CYS A 142 -11.88 6.08 12.81
N SER A 143 -11.06 7.12 12.61
CA SER A 143 -11.48 8.43 12.08
C SER A 143 -11.23 8.61 10.57
N ARG A 144 -10.71 7.59 9.87
CA ARG A 144 -10.58 7.62 8.41
C ARG A 144 -11.88 7.41 7.60
N PRO A 145 -12.89 6.64 8.07
CA PRO A 145 -14.09 6.37 7.26
C PRO A 145 -15.04 7.55 7.22
N GLN A 146 -15.62 7.81 6.04
CA GLN A 146 -16.67 8.81 5.84
C GLN A 146 -18.07 8.22 6.04
N LYS A 147 -18.29 6.94 5.69
CA LYS A 147 -19.59 6.27 5.80
C LYS A 147 -19.53 5.03 6.69
N CYS A 148 -18.71 4.05 6.34
CA CYS A 148 -18.72 2.74 7.01
C CYS A 148 -17.35 2.40 7.61
N LEU A 149 -17.37 1.94 8.87
CA LEU A 149 -16.21 1.39 9.58
C LEU A 149 -16.48 -0.08 9.92
N ALA A 150 -15.53 -0.95 9.62
CA ALA A 150 -15.46 -2.30 10.17
C ALA A 150 -14.11 -2.49 10.86
N ILE A 151 -14.10 -3.12 12.04
CA ILE A 151 -12.87 -3.45 12.78
C ILE A 151 -12.81 -4.96 12.96
N LEU A 152 -11.80 -5.59 12.36
CA LEU A 152 -11.54 -7.01 12.50
C LEU A 152 -10.38 -7.24 13.46
N LEU A 153 -10.67 -7.82 14.62
CA LEU A 153 -9.65 -8.23 15.59
C LEU A 153 -9.35 -9.73 15.39
N THR A 154 -8.13 -10.06 14.99
CA THR A 154 -7.77 -11.45 14.64
C THR A 154 -7.29 -12.27 15.84
N HIS A 155 -7.55 -11.80 17.05
CA HIS A 155 -7.18 -12.46 18.29
C HIS A 155 -8.28 -12.30 19.34
N ALA A 156 -8.35 -13.23 20.28
CA ALA A 156 -9.31 -13.17 21.37
C ALA A 156 -9.06 -11.91 22.24
N LEU A 157 -10.15 -11.23 22.56
CA LEU A 157 -10.18 -10.10 23.48
C LEU A 157 -10.67 -10.53 24.85
N SER A 158 -10.11 -9.91 25.88
CA SER A 158 -10.62 -10.08 27.25
C SER A 158 -12.03 -9.48 27.39
N PRO A 159 -12.78 -9.88 28.44
CA PRO A 159 -14.10 -9.31 28.70
C PRO A 159 -14.08 -7.79 28.85
N ALA A 160 -13.07 -7.22 29.50
CA ALA A 160 -12.93 -5.77 29.67
C ALA A 160 -12.75 -5.06 28.32
N ALA A 161 -11.90 -5.59 27.44
CA ALA A 161 -11.75 -5.04 26.09
C ALA A 161 -13.05 -5.12 25.27
N GLN A 162 -13.82 -6.20 25.41
CA GLN A 162 -15.13 -6.32 24.76
C GLN A 162 -16.14 -5.31 25.34
N THR A 163 -16.13 -5.06 26.65
CA THR A 163 -16.94 -4.00 27.27
C THR A 163 -16.59 -2.63 26.71
N THR A 164 -15.29 -2.32 26.55
CA THR A 164 -14.85 -1.07 25.90
C THR A 164 -15.41 -0.93 24.50
N LEU A 165 -15.29 -1.97 23.67
CA LEU A 165 -15.83 -1.94 22.31
C LEU A 165 -17.35 -1.79 22.31
N GLY A 166 -18.06 -2.48 23.22
CA GLY A 166 -19.51 -2.35 23.35
C GLY A 166 -19.94 -0.94 23.73
N ASN A 167 -19.19 -0.29 24.62
CA ASN A 167 -19.42 1.11 25.00
C ASN A 167 -19.15 2.09 23.87
N TRP A 168 -18.18 1.80 22.98
CA TRP A 168 -17.78 2.70 21.90
C TRP A 168 -18.59 2.52 20.62
N PHE A 169 -18.95 1.28 20.27
CA PHE A 169 -19.54 0.93 18.99
C PHE A 169 -20.94 0.31 19.09
N GLY A 170 -21.48 0.10 20.31
CA GLY A 170 -22.71 -0.65 20.53
C GLY A 170 -22.45 -2.15 20.62
N VAL A 171 -23.16 -2.85 21.50
CA VAL A 171 -22.96 -4.30 21.72
C VAL A 171 -23.50 -5.11 20.53
N GLU A 172 -24.53 -4.59 19.87
CA GLU A 172 -25.19 -5.17 18.70
C GLU A 172 -24.31 -5.18 17.44
N THR A 173 -23.27 -4.33 17.40
CA THR A 173 -22.35 -4.27 16.26
C THR A 173 -21.19 -5.25 16.38
N ILE A 174 -21.03 -5.88 17.54
CA ILE A 174 -19.96 -6.85 17.82
C ILE A 174 -20.45 -8.23 17.44
N ILE A 175 -19.92 -8.74 16.33
CA ILE A 175 -20.19 -10.09 15.84
C ILE A 175 -18.93 -10.96 15.93
N PRO A 176 -19.05 -12.24 16.32
CA PRO A 176 -17.95 -13.19 16.18
C PRO A 176 -17.50 -13.26 14.72
N ALA A 177 -16.19 -13.26 14.49
CA ALA A 177 -15.67 -13.55 13.17
C ALA A 177 -16.03 -15.00 12.77
N PRO A 178 -16.37 -15.25 11.49
CA PRO A 178 -16.72 -16.58 10.98
C PRO A 178 -15.58 -17.60 11.07
#